data_AF-A0A2E2XNG4-F1
#
_entry.id   AF-A0A2E2XNG4-F1
#
_cell.length_a   1.000
_cell.length_b   1.000
_cell.length_c   1.000
_cell.angle_alpha   90.00
_cell.angle_beta   90.00
_cell.angle_gamma   90.00
#
_symmetry.space_group_name_H-M   'P 1'
#
loop_
_entity.id
_entity.type
_entity.pdbx_description
1 polymer ?
#
loop_
_entity_poly.entity_id
_entity_poly.type
_entity_poly.pdbx_seq_one_letter_code
_entity_poly.pdbx_strand_id
1 'polypeptide(L)'
;MARGGINKVLVKQARDALLSKGVNPSIDAVRAELGNTGSKTTIHRYLKELEYSEGARLDDETLLSSTLKEMVARLASQLKEEAQQVVTEAEERHKGELSGLQQLNDNQTMVITSTEKQLNNLEGQLAESQSLNKSLDTDLQAANAEVQRLEQQVADQKSMLIEKGSHIESLEEKHKHNREALEHYRQSVKEQRDQDQRKHEQQVQHLQTEQRQLNQSLSIKQTEITQLSKDNARLATELSEARKQLSSSESELRDSVNQLKNVERQSAERD
;
A
#
# COMPACT_ATOMS: atom_id res chain seq x y z
N MET A 1 73.66 133.17 57.26
CA MET A 1 72.36 133.18 56.55
C MET A 1 71.44 132.16 57.21
N ALA A 2 70.18 132.51 57.47
CA ALA A 2 69.31 131.85 58.45
C ALA A 2 68.65 130.54 57.95
N ARG A 3 68.68 129.54 58.86
CA ARG A 3 67.92 128.28 59.05
C ARG A 3 66.81 127.88 58.06
N GLY A 4 66.84 126.61 57.63
CA GLY A 4 65.67 125.81 57.30
C GLY A 4 65.57 124.59 58.24
N GLY A 5 64.45 124.43 58.95
CA GLY A 5 64.20 123.25 59.79
C GLY A 5 63.91 121.99 58.96
N ILE A 6 64.19 120.81 59.50
CA ILE A 6 63.99 119.53 58.81
C ILE A 6 62.51 119.17 58.66
N ASN A 7 62.13 118.68 57.48
CA ASN A 7 60.77 118.30 57.11
C ASN A 7 60.57 116.76 57.03
N LYS A 8 59.34 116.27 57.26
CA LYS A 8 58.98 114.83 57.28
C LYS A 8 59.34 114.11 55.97
N VAL A 9 59.25 114.81 54.84
CA VAL A 9 59.58 114.27 53.51
C VAL A 9 61.08 113.95 53.38
N LEU A 10 61.95 114.79 53.93
CA LEU A 10 63.40 114.56 53.92
C LEU A 10 63.77 113.36 54.81
N VAL A 11 63.13 113.23 55.97
CA VAL A 11 63.30 112.06 56.85
C VAL A 11 62.82 110.78 56.16
N LYS A 12 61.71 110.83 55.42
CA LYS A 12 61.23 109.70 54.62
C LYS A 12 62.21 109.32 53.51
N GLN A 13 62.71 110.29 52.75
CA GLN A 13 63.70 110.03 51.70
C GLN A 13 65.01 109.45 52.25
N ALA A 14 65.51 109.98 53.37
CA ALA A 14 66.70 109.44 54.03
C ALA A 14 66.47 108.02 54.58
N ARG A 15 65.29 107.74 55.15
CA ARG A 15 64.88 106.38 55.58
C ARG A 15 64.84 105.41 54.40
N ASP A 16 64.15 105.79 53.32
CA ASP A 16 63.96 104.94 52.15
C ASP A 16 65.30 104.73 51.38
N ALA A 17 66.20 105.72 51.42
CA ALA A 17 67.58 105.58 50.93
C ALA A 17 68.41 104.60 51.78
N LEU A 18 68.24 104.61 53.11
CA LEU A 18 68.93 103.65 53.99
C LEU A 18 68.36 102.22 53.83
N LEU A 19 67.04 102.09 53.69
CA LEU A 19 66.38 100.82 53.41
C LEU A 19 66.81 100.23 52.06
N SER A 20 66.92 101.06 51.01
CA SER A 20 67.42 100.59 49.71
C SER A 20 68.92 100.24 49.74
N LYS A 21 69.70 100.85 50.63
CA LYS A 21 71.10 100.47 50.92
C LYS A 21 71.22 99.28 51.89
N GLY A 22 70.11 98.70 52.36
CA GLY A 22 70.09 97.57 53.30
C GLY A 22 70.57 97.89 54.72
N VAL A 23 70.69 99.18 55.08
CA VAL A 23 71.11 99.64 56.41
C VAL A 23 69.87 99.95 57.24
N ASN A 24 69.80 99.39 58.46
CA ASN A 24 68.65 99.61 59.34
C ASN A 24 68.52 101.11 59.69
N PRO A 25 67.39 101.78 59.39
CA PRO A 25 67.23 103.23 59.55
C PRO A 25 67.13 103.63 61.04
N SER A 26 68.28 103.67 61.73
CA SER A 26 68.39 104.25 63.07
C SER A 26 68.39 105.78 63.02
N ILE A 27 68.03 106.43 64.13
CA ILE A 27 67.98 107.90 64.22
C ILE A 27 69.31 108.54 63.79
N ASP A 28 70.43 107.92 64.17
CA ASP A 28 71.77 108.40 63.84
C ASP A 28 72.15 108.13 62.38
N ALA A 29 71.71 107.01 61.79
CA ALA A 29 71.88 106.73 60.36
C ALA A 29 71.09 107.71 59.49
N VAL A 30 69.83 107.99 59.84
CA VAL A 30 68.99 108.97 59.13
C VAL A 30 69.56 110.38 59.27
N ARG A 31 70.13 110.71 60.44
CA ARG A 31 70.80 112.00 60.65
C ARG A 31 72.10 112.14 59.85
N ALA A 32 72.87 111.07 59.72
CA ALA A 32 74.08 111.05 58.90
C ALA A 32 73.74 111.27 57.41
N GLU A 33 72.70 110.61 56.89
CA GLU A 33 72.24 110.77 55.51
C GLU A 33 71.66 112.18 55.25
N LEU A 34 71.10 112.83 56.28
CA LEU A 34 70.64 114.22 56.25
C LEU A 34 71.77 115.26 56.46
N GLY A 35 73.05 114.85 56.40
CA GLY A 35 74.20 115.75 56.49
C GLY A 35 74.45 116.32 57.89
N ASN A 36 74.20 115.53 58.94
CA ASN A 36 74.29 115.93 60.36
C ASN A 36 73.37 117.08 60.78
N THR A 37 72.42 117.44 59.93
CA THR A 37 71.40 118.44 60.25
C THR A 37 70.26 117.78 61.03
N GLY A 38 69.58 118.55 61.90
CA GLY A 38 68.41 118.08 62.62
C GLY A 38 68.64 117.67 64.06
N SER A 39 67.63 117.89 64.90
CA SER A 39 67.62 117.34 66.26
C SER A 39 67.18 115.86 66.21
N LYS A 40 67.83 115.00 67.01
CA LYS A 40 67.47 113.57 67.11
C LYS A 40 66.00 113.35 67.45
N THR A 41 65.40 114.25 68.23
CA THR A 41 63.99 114.18 68.65
C THR A 41 63.01 114.43 67.48
N THR A 42 63.32 115.35 66.57
CA THR A 42 62.49 115.60 65.38
C THR A 42 62.52 114.42 64.40
N ILE A 43 63.70 113.83 64.19
CA ILE A 43 63.87 112.65 63.32
C ILE A 43 63.11 111.44 63.90
N HIS A 44 63.20 111.20 65.21
CA HIS A 44 62.48 110.10 65.85
C HIS A 44 60.95 110.24 65.75
N ARG A 45 60.42 111.46 65.94
CA ARG A 45 58.98 111.72 65.77
C ARG A 45 58.50 111.37 64.36
N TYR A 46 59.23 111.83 63.34
CA TYR A 46 58.85 111.56 61.95
C TYR A 46 59.03 110.08 61.54
N LEU A 47 60.03 109.37 62.08
CA LEU A 47 60.16 107.92 61.88
C LEU A 47 58.96 107.15 62.46
N LYS A 48 58.56 107.46 63.69
CA LYS A 48 57.44 106.80 64.37
C LYS A 48 56.08 107.08 63.69
N GLU A 49 55.88 108.29 63.17
CA GLU A 49 54.68 108.61 62.39
C GLU A 49 54.60 107.88 61.05
N LEU A 50 55.75 107.50 60.45
CA LEU A 50 55.76 106.73 59.20
C LEU A 50 55.41 105.26 59.44
N GLU A 51 55.92 104.65 60.52
CA GLU A 51 55.61 103.27 60.91
C GLU A 51 54.11 103.05 61.16
N TYR A 52 53.44 104.00 61.83
CA TYR A 52 52.00 103.89 62.11
C TYR A 52 51.11 103.94 60.84
N SER A 53 51.58 104.60 59.78
CA SER A 53 50.83 104.73 58.53
C SER A 53 50.92 103.49 57.62
N GLU A 54 51.95 102.66 57.78
CA GLU A 54 52.15 101.43 56.99
C GLU A 54 51.41 100.22 57.62
N GLY A 55 51.25 100.17 58.94
CA GLY A 55 50.52 99.08 59.63
C GLY A 55 49.00 99.02 59.36
N ALA A 56 48.36 100.17 59.10
CA ALA A 56 46.91 100.22 58.93
C ALA A 56 46.41 99.80 57.54
N ARG A 57 47.28 99.69 56.52
CA ARG A 57 46.88 99.30 55.15
C ARG A 57 46.87 97.79 54.89
N LEU A 58 47.48 96.99 55.76
CA LEU A 58 47.62 95.54 55.57
C LEU A 58 46.42 94.73 56.09
N ASP A 59 45.64 95.27 57.03
CA ASP A 59 44.49 94.56 57.63
C ASP A 59 43.23 94.53 56.72
N ASP A 60 43.02 95.56 55.88
CA ASP A 60 41.84 95.64 54.99
C ASP A 60 41.90 94.67 53.79
N GLU A 61 43.10 94.37 53.27
CA GLU A 61 43.29 93.54 52.07
C GLU A 61 43.09 92.04 52.36
N THR A 62 43.32 91.62 53.61
CA THR A 62 43.18 90.24 54.05
C THR A 62 41.71 89.82 54.28
N LEU A 63 40.87 90.74 54.77
CA LEU A 63 39.44 90.52 55.03
C LEU A 63 38.61 90.41 53.74
N LEU A 64 38.95 91.20 52.71
CA LEU A 64 38.35 91.11 51.37
C LEU A 64 38.68 89.79 50.66
N SER A 65 39.89 89.24 50.87
CA SER A 65 40.29 87.94 50.31
C SER A 65 39.55 86.76 50.96
N SER A 66 39.27 86.82 52.26
CA SER A 66 38.55 85.75 52.98
C SER A 66 37.07 85.66 52.62
N THR A 67 36.39 86.79 52.47
CA THR A 67 34.95 86.83 52.13
C THR A 67 34.68 86.36 50.70
N LEU A 68 35.53 86.73 49.74
CA LEU A 68 35.43 86.25 48.36
C LEU A 68 35.70 84.73 48.27
N LYS A 69 36.67 84.21 49.03
CA LYS A 69 36.94 82.76 49.11
C LYS A 69 35.73 81.99 49.66
N GLU A 70 35.02 82.51 50.65
CA GLU A 70 33.83 81.85 51.20
C GLU A 70 32.65 81.84 50.20
N MET A 71 32.41 82.95 49.48
CA MET A 71 31.39 82.99 48.42
C MET A 71 31.71 82.03 47.27
N VAL A 72 32.97 81.98 46.82
CA VAL A 72 33.41 81.03 45.78
C VAL A 72 33.30 79.59 46.28
N ALA A 73 33.59 79.31 47.55
CA ALA A 73 33.41 77.98 48.14
C ALA A 73 31.92 77.56 48.21
N ARG A 74 31.01 78.50 48.54
CA ARG A 74 29.56 78.24 48.52
C ARG A 74 29.03 78.02 47.10
N LEU A 75 29.44 78.85 46.13
CA LEU A 75 29.11 78.68 44.72
C LEU A 75 29.65 77.36 44.16
N ALA A 76 30.88 76.98 44.49
CA ALA A 76 31.45 75.69 44.10
C ALA A 76 30.70 74.52 44.75
N SER A 77 30.22 74.68 45.99
CA SER A 77 29.41 73.67 46.68
C SER A 77 28.03 73.52 46.06
N GLN A 78 27.35 74.64 45.75
CA GLN A 78 26.07 74.64 45.05
C GLN A 78 26.18 74.06 43.63
N LEU A 79 27.21 74.46 42.86
CA LEU A 79 27.46 73.90 41.54
C LEU A 79 27.74 72.39 41.60
N LYS A 80 28.47 71.94 42.63
CA LYS A 80 28.71 70.51 42.86
C LYS A 80 27.42 69.76 43.20
N GLU A 81 26.54 70.36 43.99
CA GLU A 81 25.24 69.79 44.35
C GLU A 81 24.30 69.71 43.14
N GLU A 82 24.21 70.77 42.34
CA GLU A 82 23.44 70.80 41.09
C GLU A 82 23.99 69.80 40.07
N ALA A 83 25.31 69.73 39.89
CA ALA A 83 25.94 68.74 39.02
C ALA A 83 25.67 67.31 39.51
N GLN A 84 25.71 67.08 40.83
CA GLN A 84 25.37 65.79 41.42
C GLN A 84 23.90 65.43 41.20
N GLN A 85 22.97 66.40 41.31
CA GLN A 85 21.55 66.19 41.03
C GLN A 85 21.32 65.78 39.58
N VAL A 86 21.94 66.49 38.61
CA VAL A 86 21.83 66.14 37.18
C VAL A 86 22.37 64.75 36.90
N VAL A 87 23.49 64.37 37.53
CA VAL A 87 24.06 63.02 37.42
C VAL A 87 23.10 61.99 38.00
N THR A 88 22.55 62.22 39.20
CA THR A 88 21.60 61.27 39.81
C THR A 88 20.32 61.12 39.00
N GLU A 89 19.77 62.19 38.44
CA GLU A 89 18.59 62.09 37.57
C GLU A 89 18.90 61.35 36.26
N ALA A 90 20.08 61.57 35.68
CA ALA A 90 20.51 60.84 34.48
C ALA A 90 20.74 59.35 34.78
N GLU A 91 21.33 59.02 35.93
CA GLU A 91 21.51 57.64 36.39
C GLU A 91 20.16 56.96 36.65
N GLU A 92 19.19 57.64 37.26
CA GLU A 92 17.84 57.11 37.47
C GLU A 92 17.10 56.88 36.16
N ARG A 93 17.15 57.83 35.21
CA ARG A 93 16.57 57.65 33.87
C ARG A 93 17.23 56.48 33.15
N HIS A 94 18.56 56.41 33.15
CA HIS A 94 19.28 55.32 32.50
C HIS A 94 18.98 53.96 33.14
N LYS A 95 18.88 53.89 34.46
CA LYS A 95 18.46 52.68 35.18
C LYS A 95 17.03 52.28 34.83
N GLY A 96 16.12 53.24 34.68
CA GLY A 96 14.76 53.01 34.20
C GLY A 96 14.72 52.46 32.78
N GLU A 97 15.48 53.06 31.86
CA GLU A 97 15.63 52.60 30.47
C GLU A 97 16.24 51.19 30.40
N LEU A 98 17.31 50.91 31.15
CA LEU A 98 17.92 49.59 31.25
C LEU A 98 16.93 48.55 31.78
N SER A 99 16.16 48.89 32.82
CA SER A 99 15.14 48.00 33.35
C SER A 99 14.02 47.75 32.34
N GLY A 100 13.60 48.76 31.58
CA GLY A 100 12.58 48.63 30.53
C GLY A 100 13.06 47.77 29.36
N LEU A 101 14.30 47.98 28.91
CA LEU A 101 14.94 47.16 27.89
C LEU A 101 15.14 45.71 28.36
N GLN A 102 15.51 45.51 29.62
CA GLN A 102 15.68 44.17 30.19
C GLN A 102 14.34 43.44 30.26
N GLN A 103 13.26 44.09 30.71
CA GLN A 103 11.91 43.52 30.69
C GLN A 103 11.44 43.17 29.27
N LEU A 104 11.74 44.03 28.28
CA LEU A 104 11.40 43.75 26.89
C LEU A 104 12.16 42.52 26.38
N ASN A 105 13.46 42.40 26.69
CA ASN A 105 14.28 41.26 26.31
C ASN A 105 13.80 39.96 26.98
N ASP A 106 13.45 40.01 28.27
CA ASP A 106 12.90 38.87 29.00
C ASP A 106 11.58 38.42 28.37
N ASN A 107 10.67 39.35 28.04
CA ASN A 107 9.41 39.05 27.37
C ASN A 107 9.63 38.45 25.98
N GLN A 108 10.56 39.01 25.18
CA GLN A 108 10.91 38.48 23.87
C GLN A 108 11.48 37.06 23.97
N THR A 109 12.36 36.81 24.94
CA THR A 109 12.93 35.48 25.19
C THR A 109 11.85 34.48 25.60
N MET A 110 10.88 34.88 26.44
CA MET A 110 9.74 34.02 26.78
C MET A 110 8.88 33.68 25.56
N VAL A 111 8.60 34.66 24.68
CA VAL A 111 7.84 34.41 23.46
C VAL A 111 8.60 33.46 22.53
N ILE A 112 9.88 33.72 22.26
CA ILE A 112 10.72 32.88 21.40
C ILE A 112 10.73 31.43 21.90
N THR A 113 11.02 31.21 23.18
CA THR A 113 11.05 29.87 23.77
C THR A 113 9.69 29.18 23.74
N SER A 114 8.59 29.92 23.87
CA SER A 114 7.24 29.37 23.75
C SER A 114 6.91 28.95 22.31
N THR A 115 7.32 29.76 21.32
CA THR A 115 7.11 29.48 19.90
C THR A 115 7.99 28.33 19.42
N GLU A 116 9.24 28.24 19.91
CA GLU A 116 10.14 27.13 19.61
C GLU A 116 9.57 25.81 20.15
N LYS A 117 9.00 25.81 21.37
CA LYS A 117 8.30 24.63 21.90
C LYS A 117 7.10 24.22 21.06
N GLN A 118 6.31 25.20 20.59
CA GLN A 118 5.17 24.93 19.71
C GLN A 118 5.60 24.37 18.36
N LEU A 119 6.64 24.94 17.74
CA LEU A 119 7.20 24.46 16.49
C LEU A 119 7.71 23.02 16.63
N ASN A 120 8.51 22.73 17.66
CA ASN A 120 9.00 21.37 17.91
C ASN A 120 7.86 20.36 18.12
N ASN A 121 6.78 20.75 18.80
CA ASN A 121 5.61 19.88 18.97
C ASN A 121 4.87 19.63 17.65
N LEU A 122 4.65 20.69 16.85
CA LEU A 122 4.01 20.57 15.54
C LEU A 122 4.84 19.74 14.55
N GLU A 123 6.17 19.91 14.55
CA GLU A 123 7.09 19.10 13.76
C GLU A 123 7.03 17.62 14.19
N GLY A 124 6.94 17.35 15.49
CA GLY A 124 6.74 15.99 16.01
C GLY A 124 5.44 15.37 15.52
N GLN A 125 4.32 16.09 15.63
CA GLN A 125 3.01 15.63 15.17
C GLN A 125 2.97 15.41 13.64
N LEU A 126 3.63 16.29 12.88
CA LEU A 126 3.73 16.16 11.44
C LEU A 126 4.54 14.92 11.06
N ALA A 127 5.67 14.68 11.73
CA ALA A 127 6.49 13.49 11.51
C ALA A 127 5.73 12.19 11.85
N GLU A 128 4.98 12.17 12.95
CA GLU A 128 4.14 11.03 13.34
C GLU A 128 3.04 10.76 12.31
N SER A 129 2.31 11.80 11.89
CA SER A 129 1.27 11.69 10.86
C SER A 129 1.84 11.24 9.51
N GLN A 130 3.03 11.71 9.13
CA GLN A 130 3.72 11.24 7.92
C GLN A 130 4.13 9.76 8.04
N SER A 131 4.58 9.31 9.21
CA SER A 131 4.90 7.90 9.45
C SER A 131 3.65 7.02 9.35
N LEU A 132 2.53 7.46 9.95
CA LEU A 132 1.26 6.74 9.91
C LEU A 132 0.68 6.69 8.49
N ASN A 133 0.78 7.77 7.72
CA ASN A 133 0.37 7.77 6.31
C ASN A 133 1.20 6.80 5.47
N LYS A 134 2.51 6.71 5.71
CA LYS A 134 3.37 5.73 5.03
C LYS A 134 2.97 4.30 5.38
N SER A 135 2.68 3.99 6.65
CA SER A 135 2.23 2.65 7.02
C SER A 135 0.87 2.31 6.43
N LEU A 136 -0.07 3.26 6.43
CA LEU A 136 -1.37 3.08 5.79
C LEU A 136 -1.25 2.85 4.28
N ASP A 137 -0.35 3.55 3.59
CA ASP A 137 -0.09 3.34 2.18
C ASP A 137 0.49 1.93 1.92
N THR A 138 1.41 1.45 2.76
CA THR A 138 1.92 0.08 2.64
C THR A 138 0.85 -0.97 2.90
N ASP A 139 -0.03 -0.75 3.89
CA ASP A 139 -1.13 -1.66 4.20
C ASP A 139 -2.16 -1.69 3.07
N LEU A 140 -2.45 -0.52 2.48
CA LEU A 140 -3.35 -0.38 1.34
C LEU A 140 -2.78 -1.07 0.10
N GLN A 141 -1.47 -0.94 -0.15
CA GLN A 141 -0.81 -1.66 -1.24
C GLN A 141 -0.85 -3.18 -1.02
N ALA A 142 -0.61 -3.65 0.19
CA ALA A 142 -0.71 -5.07 0.54
C ALA A 142 -2.13 -5.61 0.36
N ALA A 143 -3.14 -4.86 0.81
CA ALA A 143 -4.55 -5.21 0.63
C ALA A 143 -4.94 -5.25 -0.85
N ASN A 144 -4.50 -4.27 -1.65
CA ASN A 144 -4.75 -4.26 -3.10
C ASN A 144 -4.11 -5.45 -3.82
N ALA A 145 -2.88 -5.82 -3.44
CA ALA A 145 -2.21 -6.99 -3.99
C ALA A 145 -2.97 -8.29 -3.66
N GLU A 146 -3.51 -8.39 -2.43
CA GLU A 146 -4.32 -9.52 -2.01
C GLU A 146 -5.66 -9.58 -2.76
N VAL A 147 -6.33 -8.45 -2.97
CA VAL A 147 -7.56 -8.38 -3.78
C VAL A 147 -7.28 -8.85 -5.21
N GLN A 148 -6.22 -8.36 -5.86
CA GLN A 148 -5.84 -8.81 -7.20
C GLN A 148 -5.53 -10.31 -7.24
N ARG A 149 -4.85 -10.83 -6.22
CA ARG A 149 -4.56 -12.27 -6.09
C ARG A 149 -5.85 -13.09 -6.00
N LEU A 150 -6.82 -12.65 -5.19
CA LEU A 150 -8.11 -13.31 -5.03
C LEU A 150 -8.96 -13.22 -6.31
N GLU A 151 -8.96 -12.06 -6.99
CA GLU A 151 -9.65 -11.88 -8.27
C GLU A 151 -9.10 -12.85 -9.33
N GLN A 152 -7.78 -13.00 -9.42
CA GLN A 152 -7.14 -13.96 -10.31
C GLN A 152 -7.54 -15.40 -9.96
N GLN A 153 -7.51 -15.77 -8.67
CA GLN A 153 -7.95 -17.11 -8.24
C GLN A 153 -9.40 -17.41 -8.60
N VAL A 154 -10.30 -16.42 -8.45
CA VAL A 154 -11.70 -16.55 -8.85
C VAL A 154 -11.83 -16.71 -10.38
N ALA A 155 -11.04 -15.96 -11.16
CA ALA A 155 -11.03 -16.09 -12.62
C ALA A 155 -10.56 -17.50 -13.06
N ASP A 156 -9.47 -17.99 -12.46
CA ASP A 156 -8.92 -19.32 -12.75
C ASP A 156 -9.93 -20.43 -12.38
N GLN A 157 -10.56 -20.32 -11.21
CA GLN A 157 -11.60 -21.27 -10.78
C GLN A 157 -12.82 -21.26 -11.70
N LYS A 158 -13.27 -20.10 -12.17
CA LYS A 158 -14.35 -19.99 -13.15
C LYS A 158 -13.97 -20.66 -14.47
N SER A 159 -12.74 -20.46 -14.95
CA SER A 159 -12.24 -21.10 -16.16
C SER A 159 -12.23 -22.63 -16.03
N MET A 160 -11.70 -23.14 -14.91
CA MET A 160 -11.74 -24.59 -14.62
C MET A 160 -13.17 -25.12 -14.54
N LEU A 161 -14.11 -24.38 -13.94
CA LEU A 161 -15.50 -24.80 -13.85
C LEU A 161 -16.14 -24.91 -15.24
N ILE A 162 -15.87 -23.96 -16.14
CA ILE A 162 -16.33 -24.01 -17.53
C ILE A 162 -15.74 -25.22 -18.26
N GLU A 163 -14.43 -25.47 -18.12
CA GLU A 163 -13.77 -26.63 -18.74
C GLU A 163 -14.33 -27.96 -18.21
N LYS A 164 -14.57 -28.07 -16.90
CA LYS A 164 -15.21 -29.26 -16.32
C LYS A 164 -16.65 -29.40 -16.78
N GLY A 165 -17.39 -28.30 -16.91
CA GLY A 165 -18.74 -28.28 -17.47
C GLY A 165 -18.78 -28.85 -18.89
N SER A 166 -17.94 -28.35 -19.78
CA SER A 166 -17.87 -28.84 -21.17
C SER A 166 -17.38 -30.30 -21.25
N HIS A 167 -16.49 -30.72 -20.35
CA HIS A 167 -16.08 -32.11 -20.25
C HIS A 167 -17.23 -33.04 -19.84
N ILE A 168 -18.06 -32.62 -18.87
CA ILE A 168 -19.25 -33.38 -18.45
C ILE A 168 -20.24 -33.49 -19.61
N GLU A 169 -20.54 -32.38 -20.30
CA GLU A 169 -21.42 -32.39 -21.48
C GLU A 169 -20.92 -33.36 -22.56
N SER A 170 -19.61 -33.35 -22.85
CA SER A 170 -19.00 -34.29 -23.80
C SER A 170 -19.12 -35.76 -23.36
N LEU A 171 -18.99 -36.03 -22.07
CA LEU A 171 -19.19 -37.39 -21.53
C LEU A 171 -20.64 -37.82 -21.61
N GLU A 172 -21.59 -36.94 -21.28
CA GLU A 172 -23.02 -37.21 -21.39
C GLU A 172 -23.44 -37.49 -22.84
N GLU A 173 -22.91 -36.74 -23.80
CA GLU A 173 -23.14 -36.98 -25.23
C GLU A 173 -22.58 -38.34 -25.68
N LYS A 174 -21.35 -38.69 -25.26
CA LYS A 174 -20.78 -40.03 -25.51
C LYS A 174 -21.62 -41.14 -24.87
N HIS A 175 -22.12 -40.94 -23.66
CA HIS A 175 -23.00 -41.90 -22.99
C HIS A 175 -24.32 -42.06 -23.72
N LYS A 176 -24.92 -40.97 -24.20
CA LYS A 176 -26.13 -40.98 -25.02
C LYS A 176 -25.90 -41.77 -26.31
N HIS A 177 -24.83 -41.50 -27.05
CA HIS A 177 -24.50 -42.23 -28.27
C HIS A 177 -24.23 -43.71 -28.02
N ASN A 178 -23.53 -44.07 -26.95
CA ASN A 178 -23.33 -45.47 -26.57
C ASN A 178 -24.65 -46.18 -26.27
N ARG A 179 -25.60 -45.48 -25.62
CA ARG A 179 -26.93 -46.02 -25.34
C ARG A 179 -27.75 -46.22 -26.62
N GLU A 180 -27.75 -45.23 -27.52
CA GLU A 180 -28.42 -45.30 -28.83
C GLU A 180 -27.83 -46.45 -29.67
N ALA A 181 -26.50 -46.57 -29.72
CA ALA A 181 -25.82 -47.67 -30.43
C ALA A 181 -26.20 -49.05 -29.87
N LEU A 182 -26.29 -49.19 -28.54
CA LEU A 182 -26.75 -50.43 -27.91
C LEU A 182 -28.21 -50.74 -28.21
N GLU A 183 -29.07 -49.73 -28.29
CA GLU A 183 -30.47 -49.88 -28.66
C GLU A 183 -30.63 -50.33 -30.11
N HIS A 184 -29.89 -49.71 -31.04
CA HIS A 184 -29.82 -50.15 -32.43
C HIS A 184 -29.30 -51.57 -32.57
N TYR A 185 -28.24 -51.94 -31.82
CA TYR A 185 -27.73 -53.31 -31.82
C TYR A 185 -28.78 -54.31 -31.33
N ARG A 186 -29.46 -54.02 -30.22
CA ARG A 186 -30.53 -54.87 -29.68
C ARG A 186 -31.68 -55.03 -30.67
N GLN A 187 -32.10 -53.94 -31.31
CA GLN A 187 -33.15 -53.96 -32.32
C GLN A 187 -32.72 -54.78 -33.55
N SER A 188 -31.50 -54.60 -34.04
CA SER A 188 -30.96 -55.37 -35.15
C SER A 188 -30.89 -56.87 -34.85
N VAL A 189 -30.43 -57.26 -33.65
CA VAL A 189 -30.41 -58.67 -33.23
C VAL A 189 -31.82 -59.24 -33.12
N LYS A 190 -32.78 -58.45 -32.63
CA LYS A 190 -34.19 -58.85 -32.59
C LYS A 190 -34.75 -59.07 -33.99
N GLU A 191 -34.56 -58.13 -34.91
CA GLU A 191 -35.01 -58.22 -36.29
C GLU A 191 -34.39 -59.42 -37.02
N GLN A 192 -33.10 -59.71 -36.78
CA GLN A 192 -32.44 -60.89 -37.32
C GLN A 192 -33.11 -62.18 -36.83
N ARG A 193 -33.35 -62.29 -35.51
CA ARG A 193 -34.04 -63.45 -34.93
C ARG A 193 -35.46 -63.61 -35.47
N ASP A 194 -36.21 -62.50 -35.57
CA ASP A 194 -37.57 -62.52 -36.11
C ASP A 194 -37.57 -62.94 -37.60
N GLN A 195 -36.57 -62.50 -38.37
CA GLN A 195 -36.41 -62.92 -39.77
C GLN A 195 -36.09 -64.40 -39.89
N ASP A 196 -35.16 -64.91 -39.10
CA ASP A 196 -34.77 -66.33 -39.13
C ASP A 196 -35.92 -67.22 -38.63
N GLN A 197 -36.67 -66.78 -37.62
CA GLN A 197 -37.90 -67.46 -37.17
C GLN A 197 -38.93 -67.56 -38.30
N ARG A 198 -39.17 -66.47 -39.05
CA ARG A 198 -40.09 -66.47 -40.20
C ARG A 198 -39.61 -67.41 -41.31
N LYS A 199 -38.31 -67.44 -41.62
CA LYS A 199 -37.75 -68.37 -42.61
C LYS A 199 -37.96 -69.83 -42.19
N HIS A 200 -37.68 -70.15 -40.93
CA HIS A 200 -37.89 -71.49 -40.39
C HIS A 200 -39.37 -71.88 -40.41
N GLU A 201 -40.27 -70.98 -40.04
CA GLU A 201 -41.71 -71.22 -40.11
C GLU A 201 -42.18 -71.49 -41.54
N GLN A 202 -41.69 -70.73 -42.53
CA GLN A 202 -41.96 -70.98 -43.96
C GLN A 202 -41.43 -72.35 -44.41
N GLN A 203 -40.21 -72.74 -44.00
CA GLN A 203 -39.65 -74.06 -44.32
C GLN A 203 -40.48 -75.20 -43.71
N VAL A 204 -40.91 -75.06 -42.46
CA VAL A 204 -41.78 -76.04 -41.79
C VAL A 204 -43.12 -76.18 -42.52
N GLN A 205 -43.75 -75.06 -42.90
CA GLN A 205 -45.00 -75.09 -43.67
C GLN A 205 -44.80 -75.77 -45.03
N HIS A 206 -43.71 -75.47 -45.73
CA HIS A 206 -43.38 -76.10 -47.01
C HIS A 206 -43.21 -77.63 -46.86
N LEU A 207 -42.40 -78.09 -45.91
CA LEU A 207 -42.22 -79.51 -45.63
C LEU A 207 -43.53 -80.20 -45.24
N GLN A 208 -44.40 -79.53 -44.47
CA GLN A 208 -45.73 -80.06 -44.15
C GLN A 208 -46.61 -80.22 -45.40
N THR A 209 -46.54 -79.27 -46.35
CA THR A 209 -47.27 -79.40 -47.62
C THR A 209 -46.73 -80.54 -48.48
N GLU A 210 -45.41 -80.70 -48.58
CA GLU A 210 -44.78 -81.82 -49.28
C GLU A 210 -45.14 -83.16 -48.63
N GLN A 211 -45.12 -83.25 -47.30
CA GLN A 211 -45.52 -84.46 -46.57
C GLN A 211 -46.98 -84.84 -46.87
N ARG A 212 -47.90 -83.85 -46.95
CA ARG A 212 -49.29 -84.08 -47.34
C ARG A 212 -49.40 -84.57 -48.78
N GLN A 213 -48.66 -83.98 -49.72
CA GLN A 213 -48.64 -84.39 -51.12
C GLN A 213 -48.09 -85.82 -51.29
N LEU A 214 -47.00 -86.15 -50.61
CA LEU A 214 -46.42 -87.49 -50.62
C LEU A 214 -47.37 -88.53 -50.02
N ASN A 215 -48.03 -88.22 -48.90
CA ASN A 215 -49.04 -89.10 -48.31
C ASN A 215 -50.24 -89.32 -49.24
N GLN A 216 -50.69 -88.27 -49.95
CA GLN A 216 -51.75 -88.40 -50.94
C GLN A 216 -51.31 -89.27 -52.12
N SER A 217 -50.10 -89.07 -52.64
CA SER A 217 -49.52 -89.90 -53.70
C SER A 217 -49.38 -91.36 -53.27
N LEU A 218 -48.91 -91.61 -52.04
CA LEU A 218 -48.81 -92.94 -51.45
C LEU A 218 -50.18 -93.60 -51.33
N SER A 219 -51.20 -92.87 -50.88
CA SER A 219 -52.58 -93.38 -50.82
C SER A 219 -53.09 -93.79 -52.21
N ILE A 220 -52.84 -92.98 -53.25
CA ILE A 220 -53.20 -93.32 -54.63
C ILE A 220 -52.47 -94.58 -55.08
N LYS A 221 -51.15 -94.66 -54.88
CA LYS A 221 -50.36 -95.85 -55.21
C LYS A 221 -50.81 -97.11 -54.47
N GLN A 222 -51.20 -96.98 -53.20
CA GLN A 222 -51.76 -98.11 -52.45
C GLN A 222 -53.10 -98.59 -53.04
N THR A 223 -53.97 -97.68 -53.49
CA THR A 223 -55.21 -98.05 -54.16
C THR A 223 -54.96 -98.73 -55.52
N GLU A 224 -54.01 -98.21 -56.32
CA GLU A 224 -53.58 -98.85 -57.58
C GLU A 224 -53.04 -100.27 -57.34
N ILE A 225 -52.14 -100.46 -56.36
CA ILE A 225 -51.59 -101.78 -56.00
C ILE A 225 -52.71 -102.74 -55.58
N THR A 226 -53.68 -102.26 -54.80
CA THR A 226 -54.82 -103.06 -54.35
C THR A 226 -55.70 -103.48 -55.52
N GLN A 227 -55.95 -102.59 -56.48
CA GLN A 227 -56.71 -102.89 -57.69
C GLN A 227 -55.99 -103.90 -58.58
N LEU A 228 -54.70 -103.69 -58.85
CA LEU A 228 -53.88 -104.64 -59.60
C LEU A 228 -53.81 -106.02 -58.93
N SER A 229 -53.77 -106.07 -57.59
CA SER A 229 -53.81 -107.33 -56.85
C SER A 229 -55.13 -108.08 -57.03
N LYS A 230 -56.27 -107.36 -57.06
CA LYS A 230 -57.58 -107.94 -57.37
C LYS A 230 -57.66 -108.43 -58.82
N ASP A 231 -57.17 -107.63 -59.77
CA ASP A 231 -57.16 -107.99 -61.18
C ASP A 231 -56.25 -109.21 -61.43
N ASN A 232 -55.09 -109.27 -60.78
CA ASN A 232 -54.21 -110.45 -60.81
C ASN A 232 -54.88 -111.69 -60.22
N ALA A 233 -55.62 -111.56 -59.11
CA ALA A 233 -56.37 -112.67 -58.54
C ALA A 233 -57.46 -113.16 -59.51
N ARG A 234 -58.16 -112.24 -60.17
CA ARG A 234 -59.17 -112.55 -61.19
C ARG A 234 -58.56 -113.24 -62.40
N LEU A 235 -57.46 -112.71 -62.95
CA LEU A 235 -56.75 -113.33 -64.06
C LEU A 235 -56.20 -114.72 -63.68
N ALA A 236 -55.74 -114.90 -62.45
CA ALA A 236 -55.31 -116.22 -61.96
C ALA A 236 -56.48 -117.22 -61.91
N THR A 237 -57.68 -116.78 -61.50
CA THR A 237 -58.89 -117.63 -61.56
C THR A 237 -59.31 -117.95 -62.99
N GLU A 238 -59.35 -116.95 -63.89
CA GLU A 238 -59.69 -117.14 -65.32
C GLU A 238 -58.67 -118.09 -65.99
N LEU A 239 -57.39 -117.97 -65.68
CA LEU A 239 -56.34 -118.85 -66.18
C LEU A 239 -56.48 -120.28 -65.64
N SER A 240 -56.86 -120.45 -64.36
CA SER A 240 -57.16 -121.76 -63.78
C SER A 240 -58.38 -122.41 -64.44
N GLU A 241 -59.43 -121.64 -64.73
CA GLU A 241 -60.63 -122.11 -65.44
C GLU A 241 -60.30 -122.47 -66.89
N ALA A 242 -59.57 -121.62 -67.61
CA ALA A 242 -59.11 -121.89 -68.98
C ALA A 242 -58.23 -123.13 -69.04
N ARG A 243 -57.32 -123.34 -68.07
CA ARG A 243 -56.54 -124.60 -67.96
C ARG A 243 -57.44 -125.81 -67.73
N LYS A 244 -58.49 -125.67 -66.92
CA LYS A 244 -59.46 -126.75 -66.69
C LYS A 244 -60.24 -127.07 -67.97
N GLN A 245 -60.73 -126.05 -68.68
CA GLN A 245 -61.40 -126.20 -69.98
C GLN A 245 -60.47 -126.80 -71.04
N LEU A 246 -59.21 -126.37 -71.08
CA LEU A 246 -58.20 -126.95 -71.97
C LEU A 246 -58.02 -128.44 -71.64
N SER A 247 -57.83 -128.80 -70.36
CA SER A 247 -57.70 -130.20 -69.96
C SER A 247 -58.93 -131.05 -70.29
N SER A 248 -60.15 -130.50 -70.19
CA SER A 248 -61.36 -131.22 -70.60
C SER A 248 -61.43 -131.38 -72.11
N SER A 249 -61.11 -130.32 -72.88
CA SER A 249 -61.05 -130.40 -74.34
C SER A 249 -59.96 -131.36 -74.84
N GLU A 250 -58.79 -131.41 -74.19
CA GLU A 250 -57.74 -132.37 -74.48
C GLU A 250 -58.19 -133.80 -74.17
N SER A 251 -58.98 -134.00 -73.10
CA SER A 251 -59.60 -135.28 -72.79
C SER A 251 -60.63 -135.68 -73.84
N GLU A 252 -61.54 -134.78 -74.23
CA GLU A 252 -62.54 -135.02 -75.28
C GLU A 252 -61.88 -135.28 -76.64
N LEU A 253 -60.78 -134.59 -76.96
CA LEU A 253 -60.00 -134.83 -78.17
C LEU A 253 -59.27 -136.17 -78.10
N ARG A 254 -58.71 -136.55 -76.94
CA ARG A 254 -58.15 -137.89 -76.72
C ARG A 254 -59.22 -138.96 -76.89
N ASP A 255 -60.41 -138.76 -76.35
CA ASP A 255 -61.54 -139.68 -76.48
C ASP A 255 -62.01 -139.77 -77.92
N SER A 256 -62.10 -138.65 -78.65
CA SER A 256 -62.43 -138.61 -80.08
C SER A 256 -61.36 -139.26 -80.95
N VAL A 257 -60.07 -139.06 -80.64
CA VAL A 257 -58.95 -139.74 -81.31
C VAL A 257 -58.97 -141.24 -81.02
N ASN A 258 -59.32 -141.65 -79.80
CA ASN A 258 -59.50 -143.06 -79.46
C ASN A 258 -60.71 -143.66 -80.19
N GLN A 259 -61.82 -142.90 -80.34
CA GLN A 259 -62.97 -143.29 -81.14
C GLN A 259 -62.62 -143.39 -82.63
N LEU A 260 -61.88 -142.42 -83.20
CA LEU A 260 -61.39 -142.49 -84.58
C LEU A 260 -60.45 -143.68 -84.79
N LYS A 261 -59.52 -143.95 -83.87
CA LYS A 261 -58.68 -145.17 -83.90
C LYS A 261 -59.51 -146.44 -83.83
N ASN A 262 -60.62 -146.44 -83.08
CA ASN A 262 -61.54 -147.56 -83.02
C ASN A 262 -62.36 -147.71 -84.32
N VAL A 263 -62.75 -146.59 -84.96
CA VAL A 263 -63.44 -146.60 -86.27
C VAL A 263 -62.48 -146.96 -87.40
N GLU A 264 -61.23 -146.49 -87.38
CA GLU A 264 -60.15 -146.90 -88.30
C GLU A 264 -59.82 -148.38 -88.14
N ARG A 265 -59.83 -148.91 -86.90
CA ARG A 265 -59.76 -150.36 -86.66
C ARG A 265 -60.96 -151.10 -87.23
N GLN A 266 -62.17 -150.54 -87.11
CA GLN A 266 -63.39 -151.13 -87.67
C GLN A 266 -63.50 -151.00 -89.20
N SER A 267 -62.84 -150.01 -89.82
CA SER A 267 -62.76 -149.87 -91.28
C SER A 267 -61.62 -150.69 -91.88
N ALA A 268 -60.50 -150.87 -91.16
CA ALA A 268 -59.43 -151.79 -91.54
C ALA A 268 -59.82 -153.28 -91.39
N GLU A 269 -60.94 -153.57 -90.71
CA GLU A 269 -61.56 -154.89 -90.68
C GLU A 269 -62.63 -155.09 -91.78
N ARG A 270 -62.85 -154.08 -92.66
CA ARG A 270 -63.90 -154.09 -93.69
C ARG A 270 -63.44 -153.92 -95.15
N ASP A 271 -62.14 -153.75 -95.40
CA ASP A 271 -61.51 -153.84 -96.74
C ASP A 271 -60.38 -154.89 -96.71
#